data_AF-A0A259DC76-F1
#
_entry.id   AF-A0A259DC76-F1
#
_cell.length_a   1.000
_cell.length_b   1.000
_cell.length_c   1.000
_cell.angle_alpha   90.00
_cell.angle_beta   90.00
_cell.angle_gamma   90.00
#
_symmetry.space_group_name_H-M   'P 1'
#
loop_
_entity.id
_entity.type
_entity.pdbx_description
1 polymer ?
#
loop_
_entity_poly.entity_id
_entity_poly.type
_entity_poly.pdbx_seq_one_letter_code
_entity_poly.pdbx_strand_id
1 'polypeptide(L)' 'MKKTASLGTGLIATKGKAAPSTENLSKPVNHDKDKRIAITVKLLEGPYLKMKAFGALKRKSNQDILEQALNEYLEKVGNT' A
#
# COMPACT_ATOMS: atom_id res chain seq x y z
N MET A 1 -25.32 -30.29 30.04
CA MET A 1 -26.03 -29.15 29.41
C MET A 1 -24.99 -28.18 28.86
N LYS A 2 -24.86 -28.03 27.53
CA LYS A 2 -23.83 -27.18 26.89
C LYS A 2 -24.45 -25.82 26.54
N LYS A 3 -23.86 -24.72 27.02
CA LYS A 3 -24.31 -23.35 26.75
C LYS A 3 -23.89 -22.94 25.33
N THR A 4 -24.85 -22.66 24.46
CA THR A 4 -24.63 -22.10 23.11
C THR A 4 -25.09 -20.64 23.10
N ALA A 5 -24.21 -19.73 22.70
CA ALA A 5 -24.56 -18.33 22.45
C ALA A 5 -24.87 -18.16 20.95
N SER A 6 -26.05 -17.64 20.64
CA SER A 6 -26.47 -17.27 19.29
C SER A 6 -25.94 -15.87 18.99
N LEU A 7 -24.97 -15.76 18.08
CA LEU A 7 -24.67 -14.50 17.40
C LEU A 7 -25.52 -14.49 16.12
N GLY A 8 -26.31 -13.44 15.91
CA GLY A 8 -27.24 -13.31 14.80
C GLY A 8 -26.63 -13.58 13.41
N THR A 9 -27.49 -13.86 12.44
CA THR A 9 -27.21 -14.38 11.09
C THR A 9 -26.59 -15.78 11.06
N GLY A 10 -27.37 -16.78 11.50
CA GLY A 10 -27.32 -18.16 10.99
C GLY A 10 -26.03 -18.97 11.13
N LEU A 11 -24.98 -18.43 11.73
CA LEU A 11 -23.67 -19.08 11.83
C LEU A 11 -23.47 -19.64 13.23
N ILE A 12 -23.62 -20.96 13.35
CA ILE A 12 -23.32 -21.72 14.57
C ILE A 12 -21.82 -22.01 14.58
N ALA A 13 -21.06 -21.31 15.43
CA ALA A 13 -19.65 -21.60 15.63
C ALA A 13 -19.48 -22.93 16.39
N THR A 14 -19.06 -23.99 15.67
CA THR A 14 -18.61 -25.24 16.30
C THR A 14 -17.09 -25.20 16.45
N LYS A 15 -16.62 -25.24 17.69
CA LYS A 15 -15.19 -25.26 18.04
C LYS A 15 -14.57 -26.57 17.52
N GLY A 16 -13.71 -26.48 16.50
CA GLY A 16 -12.91 -27.62 16.04
C GLY A 16 -12.88 -27.91 14.53
N LYS A 17 -13.38 -27.02 13.65
CA LYS A 17 -13.26 -27.20 12.19
C LYS A 17 -12.48 -26.02 11.59
N ALA A 18 -11.30 -26.31 11.03
CA ALA A 18 -10.53 -25.35 10.26
C ALA A 18 -11.34 -24.90 9.04
N ALA A 19 -11.36 -23.59 8.78
CA ALA A 19 -11.99 -23.04 7.59
C ALA A 19 -11.27 -23.57 6.34
N PRO A 20 -11.98 -23.92 5.25
CA PRO A 20 -11.33 -24.22 3.98
C PRO A 20 -10.62 -22.96 3.50
N SER A 21 -9.31 -23.09 3.25
CA SER A 21 -8.49 -22.04 2.66
C SER A 21 -9.06 -21.73 1.28
N THR A 22 -9.61 -20.52 1.11
CA THR A 22 -9.95 -20.01 -0.21
C THR A 22 -8.66 -19.86 -0.99
N GLU A 23 -8.48 -20.70 -2.00
CA GLU A 23 -7.43 -20.59 -3.00
C GLU A 23 -7.35 -19.14 -3.48
N ASN A 24 -6.22 -18.50 -3.19
CA ASN A 24 -5.92 -17.18 -3.70
C ASN A 24 -5.95 -17.25 -5.23
N LEU A 25 -6.96 -16.66 -5.86
CA LEU A 25 -6.87 -16.28 -7.27
C LEU A 25 -5.67 -15.35 -7.40
N SER A 26 -4.54 -15.92 -7.82
CA SER A 26 -3.33 -15.21 -8.19
C SER A 26 -3.68 -14.30 -9.36
N LYS A 27 -3.97 -13.03 -9.04
CA LYS A 27 -4.00 -11.95 -10.02
C LYS A 27 -2.68 -11.99 -10.79
N PRO A 28 -2.68 -11.74 -12.11
CA PRO A 28 -1.46 -11.65 -12.88
C PRO A 28 -0.56 -10.59 -12.24
N VAL A 29 0.57 -11.04 -11.69
CA VAL A 29 1.58 -10.17 -11.10
C VAL A 29 2.24 -9.46 -12.27
N ASN A 30 1.96 -8.17 -12.40
CA ASN A 30 2.55 -7.33 -13.41
C ASN A 30 4.05 -7.16 -13.08
N HIS A 31 4.90 -7.94 -13.75
CA HIS A 31 6.34 -8.08 -13.49
C HIS A 31 7.17 -6.80 -13.72
N ASP A 32 6.59 -5.72 -14.23
CA ASP A 32 7.31 -4.44 -14.37
C ASP A 32 7.71 -3.82 -13.02
N LYS A 33 7.00 -4.17 -11.94
CA LYS A 33 7.37 -3.75 -10.59
C LYS A 33 8.60 -4.47 -10.04
N ASP A 34 8.94 -5.64 -10.58
CA ASP A 34 10.01 -6.50 -10.06
C ASP A 34 11.42 -5.99 -10.38
N LYS A 35 11.56 -4.96 -11.23
CA LYS A 35 12.85 -4.32 -11.54
C LYS A 35 13.11 -3.02 -10.76
N ARG A 36 12.20 -2.60 -9.89
CA ARG A 36 12.35 -1.34 -9.14
C ARG A 36 13.41 -1.48 -8.04
N ILE A 37 14.42 -0.63 -8.08
CA ILE A 37 15.43 -0.53 -7.02
C ILE A 37 14.87 0.38 -5.93
N ALA A 38 14.82 -0.12 -4.69
CA ALA A 38 14.47 0.69 -3.53
C ALA A 38 15.67 1.56 -3.13
N ILE A 39 15.45 2.87 -3.04
CA ILE A 39 16.47 3.84 -2.64
C ILE A 39 15.94 4.63 -1.44
N THR A 40 16.75 4.77 -0.40
CA THR A 40 16.45 5.68 0.71
C THR A 40 17.16 7.00 0.49
N VAL A 41 16.39 8.10 0.51
CA VAL A 41 16.91 9.46 0.34
C VAL A 41 16.74 10.25 1.62
N LYS A 42 17.72 11.10 1.93
CA LYS A 42 17.62 12.09 3.00
C LYS A 42 17.18 13.42 2.41
N LEU A 43 16.16 14.01 3.00
CA LEU A 43 15.64 15.31 2.63
C LEU A 43 15.97 16.33 3.71
N LEU A 44 16.12 17.59 3.29
CA LEU A 44 16.15 18.70 4.23
C LEU A 44 14.81 18.80 4.96
N GLU A 45 14.85 19.21 6.23
CA GLU A 45 13.69 19.21 7.12
C GLU A 45 12.51 20.04 6.58
N GLY A 46 12.78 21.26 6.11
CA GLY A 46 11.77 22.16 5.57
C GLY A 46 11.00 21.56 4.37
N PRO A 47 11.70 21.15 3.28
CA PRO A 47 11.09 20.45 2.15
C PRO A 47 10.35 19.17 2.55
N TYR A 48 10.91 18.37 3.46
CA TYR A 48 10.25 17.15 3.95
C TYR A 48 8.90 17.46 4.61
N LEU A 49 8.84 18.48 5.48
CA LEU A 49 7.60 18.86 6.16
C LEU A 49 6.54 19.36 5.18
N LYS A 50 6.94 20.16 4.18
CA LYS A 50 6.05 20.63 3.11
C LYS A 50 5.51 19.46 2.28
N MET A 51 6.36 18.52 1.92
CA MET A 51 5.97 17.31 1.19
C MET A 51 4.95 16.49 1.99
N LYS A 52 5.19 16.29 3.28
CA LYS A 52 4.27 15.54 4.16
C LYS A 52 2.89 16.20 4.23
N ALA A 53 2.85 17.53 4.41
CA ALA A 53 1.60 18.28 4.42
C ALA A 53 0.85 18.18 3.08
N PHE A 54 1.58 18.30 1.97
CA PHE A 54 1.03 18.14 0.62
C PHE A 54 0.46 16.73 0.39
N GLY A 55 1.19 15.69 0.79
CA GLY A 55 0.75 14.30 0.68
C GLY A 55 -0.53 14.03 1.46
N ALA A 56 -0.64 14.57 2.68
CA ALA A 56 -1.87 14.49 3.48
C ALA A 56 -3.06 15.17 2.79
N LEU A 57 -2.85 16.37 2.24
CA LEU A 57 -3.90 17.12 1.54
C LEU A 57 -4.36 16.43 0.25
N LYS A 58 -3.42 15.88 -0.52
CA LYS A 58 -3.68 15.28 -1.84
C LYS A 58 -3.90 13.77 -1.80
N ARG A 59 -3.85 13.15 -0.61
CA ARG A 59 -3.93 11.69 -0.43
C ARG A 59 -2.93 10.94 -1.31
N LYS A 60 -1.71 11.46 -1.40
CA LYS A 60 -0.59 10.85 -2.15
C LYS A 60 0.47 10.33 -1.18
N SER A 61 1.14 9.24 -1.53
CA SER A 61 2.26 8.75 -0.73
C SER A 61 3.51 9.62 -0.94
N ASN A 62 4.40 9.64 0.05
CA ASN A 62 5.68 10.35 -0.09
C ASN A 62 6.50 9.81 -1.26
N GLN A 63 6.43 8.49 -1.52
CA GLN A 63 7.10 7.86 -2.65
C GLN A 63 6.57 8.40 -3.98
N ASP A 64 5.24 8.46 -4.16
CA ASP A 64 4.65 8.94 -5.42
C ASP A 64 5.02 10.40 -5.69
N ILE A 65 5.09 11.22 -4.65
CA ILE A 65 5.47 12.64 -4.76
C ILE A 65 6.94 12.76 -5.19
N LEU A 66 7.83 11.96 -4.60
CA LEU A 66 9.24 11.95 -4.95
C LEU A 66 9.49 11.40 -6.37
N GLU A 67 8.77 10.34 -6.77
CA GLU A 67 8.85 9.77 -8.11
C GLU A 67 8.39 10.81 -9.16
N GLN A 68 7.29 11.53 -8.92
CA GLN A 68 6.81 12.60 -9.79
C GLN A 68 7.82 13.76 -9.88
N ALA A 69 8.31 14.25 -8.74
CA ALA A 69 9.26 15.35 -8.73
C ALA A 69 10.59 15.02 -9.43
N LEU A 70 11.05 13.77 -9.29
CA LEU A 70 12.24 13.28 -9.98
C LEU A 70 12.03 13.22 -11.49
N ASN A 71 10.90 12.68 -11.94
CA ASN A 71 10.58 12.61 -13.37
C ASN A 71 10.48 14.01 -13.99
N GLU A 72 9.80 14.95 -13.33
CA GLU A 72 9.71 16.35 -13.79
C GLU A 72 11.09 17.03 -13.88
N TYR A 73 12.00 16.72 -12.95
CA TYR A 73 13.37 17.24 -12.99
C TYR A 73 14.16 16.65 -14.16
N LEU A 74 14.08 15.32 -14.35
CA LEU A 74 14.77 14.64 -15.44
C LEU A 74 14.27 15.08 -16.81
N GLU A 75 12.97 15.33 -16.97
CA GLU A 75 12.39 15.88 -18.20
C GLU A 75 12.92 17.30 -18.49
N LYS A 76 13.04 18.14 -17.46
CA LYS A 76 13.58 19.51 -17.62
C LYS A 76 15.05 19.52 -17.98
N VAL A 77 15.85 18.65 -17.37
CA VAL A 77 17.31 18.59 -17.60
C VAL A 77 17.65 17.80 -18.86
N GLY A 78 16.85 16.80 -19.24
CA GLY A 78 17.05 16.03 -20.47
C GLY A 78 16.69 16.81 -21.74
N ASN A 79 15.92 17.90 -21.62
CA ASN A 79 15.55 18.79 -22.73
C ASN A 79 16.50 20.00 -22.89
N THR A 80 17.61 20.05 -22.15
CA THR A 80 18.70 21.04 -22.31
C THR A 80 19.95 20.37 -22.87
#